data_AF-A0AA39RZC3-F1
#
_entry.id   AF-A0AA39RZC3-F1
#
_cell.length_a   1.000
_cell.length_b   1.000
_cell.length_c   1.000
_cell.angle_alpha   90.00
_cell.angle_beta   90.00
_cell.angle_gamma   90.00
#
_symmetry.space_group_name_H-M   'P 1'
#
loop_
_entity.id
_entity.type
_entity.pdbx_description
1 polymer ?
#
loop_
_entity_poly.entity_id
_entity_poly.type
_entity_poly.pdbx_seq_one_letter_code
_entity_poly.pdbx_strand_id
1 'polypeptide(L)'
;MLVKNRKEFPRQYLCRQLKKCRLDSLAVEQHSKRVNDRLNSIAVEQHSKMVNGRLDSITTEDNSVTALQSKLRKIFELQEVERRLISLGYIFSPEEGLLIHHYLREKYVNELASFHCIFEVDVYRMHPQYLTENYSAAGNVWYFLTCAGSNETRPGTDVLYVSENYSAAGRWIFEMEMDVFYRGEKTGIKQLLQYCELDRKTEYKMIEYKLDPLEARKLMV
;
A
#
# COMPACT_ATOMS: atom_id res chain seq x y z
N MET A 1 -7.47 -2.31 -7.35
CA MET A 1 -8.39 -2.92 -6.37
C MET A 1 -7.72 -2.88 -5.01
N LEU A 2 -8.37 -2.35 -3.97
CA LEU A 2 -7.77 -2.17 -2.64
C LEU A 2 -8.46 -3.04 -1.60
N VAL A 3 -7.69 -3.73 -0.76
CA VAL A 3 -8.14 -4.72 0.24
C VAL A 3 -7.79 -4.23 1.64
N LYS A 4 -8.77 -4.14 2.55
CA LYS A 4 -8.60 -3.79 3.97
C LYS A 4 -9.00 -4.95 4.89
N ASN A 5 -8.07 -5.40 5.74
CA ASN A 5 -8.32 -6.42 6.79
C ASN A 5 -8.37 -5.75 8.17
N ARG A 6 -9.15 -6.26 9.12
CA ARG A 6 -9.26 -5.69 10.49
C ARG A 6 -9.15 -6.82 11.50
N LYS A 7 -8.04 -6.90 12.24
CA LYS A 7 -7.99 -7.61 13.52
C LYS A 7 -8.23 -6.62 14.66
N GLU A 8 -9.13 -6.95 15.58
CA GLU A 8 -9.29 -6.23 16.85
C GLU A 8 -8.49 -6.96 17.92
N PHE A 9 -7.52 -6.28 18.55
CA PHE A 9 -6.80 -6.79 19.72
C PHE A 9 -7.06 -5.93 20.96
N PRO A 10 -7.09 -6.52 22.18
CA PRO A 10 -7.41 -5.79 23.41
C PRO A 10 -6.27 -4.84 23.83
N ARG A 11 -6.62 -3.57 24.06
CA ARG A 11 -5.72 -2.56 24.63
C ARG A 11 -5.49 -2.81 26.11
N GLN A 12 -4.40 -3.46 26.49
CA GLN A 12 -3.80 -3.33 27.82
C GLN A 12 -2.35 -3.82 27.76
N TYR A 13 -1.49 -3.26 28.60
CA TYR A 13 -0.03 -3.48 28.72
C TYR A 13 0.86 -2.64 27.79
N LEU A 14 1.27 -1.45 28.24
CA LEU A 14 2.67 -1.00 28.31
C LEU A 14 2.74 0.44 28.87
N CYS A 15 2.74 0.61 30.20
CA CYS A 15 2.90 1.96 30.81
C CYS A 15 3.75 1.98 32.10
N ARG A 16 4.78 1.11 32.23
CA ARG A 16 5.62 1.11 33.44
C ARG A 16 7.14 1.17 33.24
N GLN A 17 7.67 1.25 32.02
CA GLN A 17 9.13 1.28 31.79
C GLN A 17 9.72 2.68 31.50
N LEU A 18 8.92 3.74 31.46
CA LEU A 18 9.32 5.04 30.85
C LEU A 18 10.18 5.98 31.72
N LYS A 19 10.61 5.62 32.93
CA LYS A 19 11.35 6.57 33.80
C LYS A 19 12.85 6.31 33.96
N LYS A 20 13.40 5.15 33.55
CA LYS A 20 14.84 4.85 33.73
C LYS A 20 15.71 5.00 32.47
N CYS A 21 15.12 5.11 31.28
CA CYS A 21 15.87 5.24 30.00
C CYS A 21 16.15 6.70 29.56
N ARG A 22 15.84 7.70 30.38
CA ARG A 22 15.77 9.11 29.94
C ARG A 22 17.13 9.80 29.74
N LEU A 23 18.21 9.25 30.29
CA LEU A 23 19.56 9.85 30.20
C LEU A 23 20.43 9.22 29.10
N ASP A 24 20.21 7.95 28.73
CA ASP A 24 20.94 7.30 27.62
C ASP A 24 20.31 7.57 26.24
N SER A 25 19.02 7.93 26.19
CA SER A 25 18.27 8.21 24.95
C SER A 25 18.79 9.43 24.18
N LEU A 26 19.26 10.48 24.88
CA LEU A 26 19.65 11.73 24.23
C LEU A 26 20.98 11.60 23.45
N ALA A 27 21.92 10.82 23.98
CA ALA A 27 23.20 10.57 23.32
C ALA A 27 23.04 9.65 22.09
N VAL A 28 22.15 8.65 22.18
CA VAL A 28 21.81 7.76 21.07
C VAL A 28 21.04 8.51 19.97
N GLU A 29 20.12 9.40 20.34
CA GLU A 29 19.34 10.21 19.40
C GLU A 29 20.22 11.24 18.65
N GLN A 30 21.16 11.88 19.35
CA GLN A 30 22.13 12.77 18.71
C GLN A 30 23.09 12.03 17.79
N HIS A 31 23.54 10.82 18.17
CA HIS A 31 24.39 10.01 17.32
C HIS A 31 23.65 9.50 16.08
N SER A 32 22.41 9.04 16.25
CA SER A 32 21.51 8.60 15.17
C SER A 32 21.24 9.73 14.17
N LYS A 33 20.94 10.94 14.67
CA LYS A 33 20.75 12.12 13.81
C LYS A 33 22.00 12.43 13.00
N ARG A 34 23.19 12.40 13.62
CA ARG A 34 24.48 12.64 12.94
C ARG A 34 24.82 11.57 11.89
N VAL A 35 24.46 10.31 12.14
CA VAL A 35 24.67 9.21 11.20
C VAL A 35 23.70 9.33 10.01
N ASN A 36 22.43 9.65 10.26
CA ASN A 36 21.45 9.89 9.20
C ASN A 36 21.80 11.11 8.34
N ASP A 37 22.27 12.20 8.94
CA ASP A 37 22.70 13.38 8.18
C ASP A 37 23.92 13.07 7.29
N ARG A 38 24.85 12.23 7.77
CA ARG A 38 26.00 11.77 6.97
C ARG A 38 25.59 10.82 5.85
N LEU A 39 24.67 9.88 6.11
CA LEU A 39 24.16 8.97 5.10
C LEU A 39 23.36 9.71 4.03
N ASN A 40 22.56 10.70 4.41
CA ASN A 40 21.84 11.56 3.48
C ASN A 40 22.80 12.41 2.63
N SER A 41 23.86 12.96 3.23
CA SER A 41 24.87 13.72 2.47
C SER A 41 25.61 12.84 1.46
N ILE A 42 26.01 11.62 1.84
CA ILE A 42 26.72 10.68 0.96
C ILE A 42 25.79 10.16 -0.14
N ALA A 43 24.53 9.84 0.18
CA ALA A 43 23.55 9.39 -0.80
C ALA A 43 23.23 10.48 -1.82
N VAL A 44 23.07 11.74 -1.38
CA VAL A 44 22.84 12.89 -2.27
C VAL A 44 24.06 13.16 -3.16
N GLU A 45 25.28 13.06 -2.62
CA GLU A 45 26.51 13.30 -3.40
C GLU A 45 26.81 12.18 -4.40
N GLN A 46 26.55 10.91 -4.04
CA GLN A 46 26.64 9.78 -4.97
C GLN A 46 25.57 9.85 -6.06
N HIS A 47 24.35 10.29 -5.74
CA HIS A 47 23.30 10.52 -6.73
C HIS A 47 23.65 11.66 -7.69
N SER A 48 24.21 12.77 -7.20
CA SER A 48 24.62 13.90 -8.04
C SER A 48 25.73 13.49 -9.02
N LYS A 49 26.71 12.70 -8.57
CA LYS A 49 27.80 12.19 -9.43
C LYS A 49 27.32 11.14 -10.44
N MET A 50 26.37 10.29 -10.06
CA MET A 50 25.80 9.26 -10.95
C MET A 50 24.85 9.83 -12.01
N VAL A 51 24.12 10.89 -11.70
CA VAL A 51 23.19 11.57 -12.62
C VAL A 51 23.93 12.49 -13.58
N ASN A 52 24.95 13.22 -13.12
CA ASN A 52 25.70 14.14 -13.99
C ASN A 52 26.75 13.41 -14.85
N GLY A 53 27.34 12.30 -14.38
CA GLY A 53 28.30 11.51 -15.16
C GLY A 53 27.71 10.70 -16.32
N ARG A 54 26.38 10.64 -16.44
CA ARG A 54 25.66 9.98 -17.56
C ARG A 54 25.07 10.97 -18.56
N LEU A 55 25.25 12.28 -18.37
CA LEU A 55 24.57 13.32 -19.14
C LEU A 55 25.36 13.85 -20.36
N ASP A 56 26.58 13.36 -20.61
CA ASP A 56 27.41 13.87 -21.72
C ASP A 56 27.31 13.05 -23.01
N SER A 57 26.50 11.98 -23.08
CA SER A 57 26.55 11.07 -24.24
C SER A 57 25.25 10.81 -25.00
N ILE A 58 24.10 11.43 -24.66
CA ILE A 58 22.86 11.15 -25.41
C ILE A 58 22.02 12.43 -25.56
N THR A 59 22.46 13.31 -26.46
CA THR A 59 21.55 14.20 -27.18
C THR A 59 20.82 13.37 -28.24
N THR A 60 19.50 13.19 -28.08
CA THR A 60 18.43 13.31 -29.09
C THR A 60 17.20 12.46 -28.68
N GLU A 61 16.10 13.16 -28.35
CA GLU A 61 14.67 12.79 -28.25
C GLU A 61 14.03 13.26 -26.91
N ASP A 62 13.96 14.58 -26.74
CA ASP A 62 13.99 15.26 -25.43
C ASP A 62 12.65 15.53 -24.70
N ASN A 63 11.48 15.11 -25.20
CA ASN A 63 10.22 15.45 -24.53
C ASN A 63 9.66 14.33 -23.62
N SER A 64 9.78 13.07 -24.04
CA SER A 64 9.22 11.92 -23.29
C SER A 64 10.10 11.51 -22.11
N VAL A 65 11.42 11.54 -22.29
CA VAL A 65 12.41 11.17 -21.27
C VAL A 65 12.39 12.17 -20.12
N THR A 66 12.34 13.46 -20.42
CA THR A 66 12.27 14.54 -19.42
C THR A 66 10.98 14.48 -18.60
N ALA A 67 9.86 14.11 -19.23
CA ALA A 67 8.59 13.89 -18.55
C ALA A 67 8.64 12.68 -17.60
N LEU A 68 9.22 11.56 -18.01
CA LEU A 68 9.40 10.39 -17.15
C LEU A 68 10.34 10.68 -15.98
N GLN A 69 11.44 11.38 -16.23
CA GLN A 69 12.41 11.77 -15.19
C GLN A 69 11.78 12.69 -14.13
N SER A 70 10.96 13.66 -14.54
CA SER A 70 10.25 14.53 -13.60
C SER A 70 9.21 13.76 -12.78
N LYS A 71 8.49 12.82 -13.40
CA LYS A 71 7.51 11.96 -12.73
C LYS A 71 8.17 11.05 -11.69
N LEU A 72 9.31 10.44 -12.05
CA LEU A 72 10.08 9.58 -11.15
C LEU A 72 10.61 10.36 -9.94
N ARG A 73 11.11 11.58 -10.16
CA ARG A 73 11.55 12.48 -9.09
C ARG A 73 10.43 12.76 -8.08
N LYS A 74 9.23 13.09 -8.58
CA LYS A 74 8.06 13.35 -7.73
C LYS A 74 7.65 12.12 -6.91
N ILE A 75 7.77 10.92 -7.48
CA ILE A 75 7.51 9.67 -6.76
C ILE A 75 8.51 9.50 -5.60
N PHE A 76 9.81 9.70 -5.84
CA PHE A 76 10.82 9.61 -4.78
C PHE A 76 10.60 10.65 -3.68
N GLU A 77 10.25 11.89 -4.02
CA GLU A 77 9.92 12.94 -3.06
C GLU A 77 8.71 12.57 -2.18
N LEU A 78 7.65 12.04 -2.80
CA LEU A 78 6.46 11.60 -2.08
C LEU A 78 6.75 10.44 -1.12
N GLN A 79 7.55 9.45 -1.56
CA GLN A 79 7.97 8.34 -0.72
C GLN A 79 8.77 8.80 0.51
N GLU A 80 9.64 9.80 0.34
CA GLU A 80 10.43 10.33 1.44
C GLU A 80 9.57 11.11 2.44
N VAL A 81 8.62 11.91 1.96
CA VAL A 81 7.63 12.59 2.83
C VAL A 81 6.79 11.56 3.59
N GLU A 82 6.32 10.52 2.90
CA GLU A 82 5.53 9.44 3.50
C GLU A 82 6.31 8.73 4.61
N ARG A 83 7.57 8.36 4.38
CA ARG A 83 8.44 7.74 5.41
C ARG A 83 8.62 8.63 6.63
N ARG A 84 8.75 9.94 6.44
CA ARG A 84 8.85 10.91 7.55
C ARG A 84 7.55 11.05 8.31
N LEU A 85 6.41 11.05 7.63
CA LEU A 85 5.10 11.09 8.29
C LEU A 85 4.89 9.83 9.15
N ILE A 86 5.22 8.66 8.60
CA ILE A 86 5.14 7.38 9.33
C ILE A 86 6.07 7.40 10.56
N SER A 87 7.30 7.90 10.44
CA SER A 87 8.23 7.96 11.58
C SER A 87 7.78 8.94 12.67
N LEU A 88 6.95 9.94 12.32
CA LEU A 88 6.30 10.85 13.25
C LEU A 88 5.00 10.28 13.85
N GLY A 89 4.61 9.06 13.49
CA GLY A 89 3.42 8.37 14.02
C GLY A 89 2.13 8.63 13.25
N TYR A 90 2.20 9.26 12.06
CA TYR A 90 1.04 9.34 11.17
C TYR A 90 0.76 7.96 10.57
N ILE A 91 -0.51 7.57 10.54
CA ILE A 91 -0.95 6.28 10.00
C ILE A 91 -1.73 6.56 8.73
N PHE A 92 -1.45 5.78 7.69
CA PHE A 92 -2.22 5.79 6.47
C PHE A 92 -3.66 5.29 6.73
N SER A 93 -4.62 6.22 6.75
CA SER A 93 -6.03 5.94 6.98
C SER A 93 -6.92 6.80 6.06
N PRO A 94 -6.84 6.58 4.74
CA PRO A 94 -7.58 7.38 3.77
C PRO A 94 -9.10 7.17 3.88
N GLU A 95 -9.85 8.19 3.48
CA GLU A 95 -11.28 8.09 3.23
C GLU A 95 -11.56 7.20 2.00
N GLU A 96 -12.70 6.52 1.98
CA GLU A 96 -13.09 5.60 0.89
C GLU A 96 -13.11 6.29 -0.48
N GLY A 97 -13.65 7.51 -0.55
CA GLY A 97 -13.65 8.30 -1.79
C GLY A 97 -12.22 8.63 -2.26
N LEU A 98 -11.31 8.93 -1.35
CA LEU A 98 -9.89 9.19 -1.68
C LEU A 98 -9.18 7.93 -2.17
N LEU A 99 -9.47 6.76 -1.58
CA LEU A 99 -8.92 5.47 -2.02
C LEU A 99 -9.21 5.21 -3.50
N ILE A 100 -10.44 5.47 -3.93
CA ILE A 100 -10.82 5.27 -5.32
C ILE A 100 -10.28 6.41 -6.20
N HIS A 101 -10.60 7.65 -5.82
CA HIS A 101 -10.35 8.81 -6.67
C HIS A 101 -8.86 9.14 -6.85
N HIS A 102 -8.04 8.93 -5.83
CA HIS A 102 -6.59 9.19 -5.92
C HIS A 102 -5.81 7.92 -6.16
N TYR A 103 -5.97 6.88 -5.34
CA TYR A 103 -5.05 5.73 -5.44
C TYR A 103 -5.40 4.82 -6.62
N LEU A 104 -6.66 4.38 -6.73
CA LEU A 104 -7.07 3.46 -7.81
C LEU A 104 -7.08 4.15 -9.18
N ARG A 105 -7.66 5.36 -9.25
CA ARG A 105 -7.74 6.14 -10.49
C ARG A 105 -6.35 6.50 -11.00
N GLU A 106 -5.47 7.01 -10.13
CA GLU A 106 -4.12 7.37 -10.57
C GLU A 106 -3.34 6.12 -10.96
N LYS A 107 -3.50 4.98 -10.30
CA LYS A 107 -2.87 3.73 -10.75
C LYS A 107 -3.34 3.32 -12.15
N TYR A 108 -4.63 3.52 -12.45
CA TYR A 108 -5.21 3.21 -13.76
C TYR A 108 -4.66 4.11 -14.87
N VAL A 109 -4.51 5.41 -14.60
CA VAL A 109 -4.02 6.41 -15.56
C VAL A 109 -2.48 6.43 -15.65
N ASN A 110 -1.82 6.20 -14.52
CA ASN A 110 -0.38 6.29 -14.34
C ASN A 110 0.15 4.96 -13.83
N GLU A 111 0.63 4.12 -14.74
CA GLU A 111 1.23 2.82 -14.44
C GLU A 111 2.35 2.90 -13.38
N LEU A 112 3.07 4.03 -13.33
CA LEU A 112 4.17 4.32 -12.41
C LEU A 112 3.74 4.84 -11.02
N ALA A 113 2.45 4.98 -10.72
CA ALA A 113 2.03 5.37 -9.37
C ALA A 113 2.40 4.24 -8.39
N SER A 114 3.44 4.47 -7.59
CA SER A 114 3.84 3.60 -6.49
C SER A 114 3.58 4.32 -5.18
N PHE A 115 2.77 3.71 -4.32
CA PHE A 115 2.48 4.21 -2.99
C PHE A 115 3.19 3.28 -2.00
N HIS A 116 4.01 3.83 -1.10
CA HIS A 116 4.87 2.98 -0.25
C HIS A 116 4.04 2.07 0.67
N CYS A 117 2.84 2.52 1.04
CA CYS A 117 1.90 1.80 1.89
C CYS A 117 0.94 0.83 1.15
N ILE A 118 0.98 0.73 -0.19
CA ILE A 118 0.06 -0.13 -0.95
C ILE A 118 0.86 -1.05 -1.88
N PHE A 119 0.82 -2.36 -1.59
CA PHE A 119 1.61 -3.37 -2.31
C PHE A 119 0.83 -3.99 -3.46
N GLU A 120 1.48 -4.21 -4.60
CA GLU A 120 0.90 -5.01 -5.68
C GLU A 120 1.04 -6.50 -5.39
N VAL A 121 -0.08 -7.18 -5.12
CA VAL A 121 -0.13 -8.58 -4.67
C VAL A 121 -1.39 -9.23 -5.21
N ASP A 122 -1.29 -10.46 -5.73
CA ASP A 122 -2.47 -11.27 -6.08
C ASP A 122 -3.12 -11.84 -4.81
N VAL A 123 -3.98 -11.03 -4.19
CA VAL A 123 -4.63 -11.34 -2.91
C VAL A 123 -5.49 -12.60 -2.98
N TYR A 124 -6.08 -12.91 -4.13
CA TYR A 124 -6.97 -14.05 -4.29
C TYR A 124 -6.25 -15.39 -4.30
N ARG A 125 -4.93 -15.38 -4.57
CA ARG A 125 -4.09 -16.58 -4.55
C ARG A 125 -3.41 -16.84 -3.21
N MET A 126 -3.58 -15.95 -2.24
CA MET A 126 -2.87 -16.02 -0.96
C MET A 126 -3.83 -16.20 0.21
N HIS A 127 -3.39 -16.98 1.20
CA HIS A 127 -4.09 -17.09 2.48
C HIS A 127 -4.00 -15.74 3.23
N PRO A 128 -5.07 -15.23 3.86
CA PRO A 128 -5.04 -13.94 4.54
C PRO A 128 -4.00 -13.87 5.66
N GLN A 129 -3.73 -14.99 6.34
CA GLN A 129 -2.67 -15.03 7.35
C GLN A 129 -1.29 -14.74 6.76
N TYR A 130 -0.95 -15.34 5.61
CA TYR A 130 0.29 -15.07 4.90
C TYR A 130 0.40 -13.58 4.55
N LEU A 131 -0.69 -12.97 4.06
CA LEU A 131 -0.71 -11.54 3.77
C LEU A 131 -0.45 -10.68 5.01
N THR A 132 -1.02 -11.05 6.16
CA THR A 132 -0.82 -10.29 7.40
C THR A 132 0.57 -10.46 8.04
N GLU A 133 1.24 -11.59 7.79
CA GLU A 133 2.58 -11.87 8.31
C GLU A 133 3.70 -11.29 7.43
N ASN A 134 3.49 -11.21 6.12
CA ASN A 134 4.54 -10.87 5.16
C ASN A 134 4.49 -9.42 4.67
N TYR A 135 3.42 -8.68 4.95
CA TYR A 135 3.27 -7.30 4.52
C TYR A 135 3.03 -6.35 5.70
N SER A 136 3.55 -5.13 5.59
CA SER A 136 3.40 -4.12 6.63
C SER A 136 1.97 -3.58 6.68
N ALA A 137 1.41 -3.49 7.88
CA ALA A 137 0.11 -2.88 8.12
C ALA A 137 0.23 -1.36 8.28
N ALA A 138 -0.75 -0.62 7.76
CA ALA A 138 -1.07 0.73 8.19
C ALA A 138 -1.98 0.66 9.43
N GLY A 139 -1.36 0.55 10.60
CA GLY A 139 -2.08 0.26 11.85
C GLY A 139 -2.55 -1.18 11.90
N ASN A 140 -3.86 -1.41 11.90
CA ASN A 140 -4.46 -2.76 11.91
C ASN A 140 -5.03 -3.17 10.55
N VAL A 141 -4.63 -2.45 9.50
CA VAL A 141 -5.16 -2.58 8.14
C VAL A 141 -4.00 -2.75 7.18
N TRP A 142 -4.12 -3.72 6.29
CA TRP A 142 -3.25 -3.87 5.14
C TRP A 142 -3.93 -3.27 3.93
N TYR A 143 -3.15 -2.79 2.97
CA TYR A 143 -3.64 -2.21 1.74
C TYR A 143 -2.87 -2.84 0.57
N PHE A 144 -3.61 -3.35 -0.40
CA PHE A 144 -3.04 -4.04 -1.56
C PHE A 144 -3.57 -3.44 -2.85
N LEU A 145 -2.84 -3.55 -3.95
CA LEU A 145 -3.33 -3.44 -5.32
C LEU A 145 -3.32 -4.84 -5.90
N THR A 146 -4.45 -5.30 -6.41
CA THR A 146 -4.50 -6.57 -7.15
C THR A 146 -5.20 -6.38 -8.49
N CYS A 147 -4.77 -7.18 -9.46
CA CYS A 147 -5.45 -7.28 -10.74
C CYS A 147 -6.79 -7.97 -10.54
N ALA A 148 -7.84 -7.44 -11.17
CA ALA A 148 -9.06 -8.20 -11.37
C ALA A 148 -8.73 -9.27 -12.41
N GLY A 149 -8.73 -10.55 -12.03
CA GLY A 149 -8.53 -11.65 -12.97
C GLY A 149 -9.55 -11.58 -14.10
N SER A 150 -9.14 -11.93 -15.32
CA SER A 150 -9.96 -11.85 -16.55
C SER A 150 -11.21 -12.74 -16.54
N ASN A 151 -11.36 -13.60 -15.55
CA ASN A 151 -12.52 -14.45 -15.38
C ASN A 151 -13.03 -14.18 -13.98
N GLU A 152 -14.31 -13.80 -13.89
CA GLU A 152 -15.21 -14.06 -12.77
C GLU A 152 -14.55 -14.80 -11.59
N THR A 153 -13.74 -14.12 -10.79
CA THR A 153 -13.18 -14.70 -9.57
C THR A 153 -14.28 -14.53 -8.55
N ARG A 154 -15.30 -15.37 -8.73
CA ARG A 154 -16.49 -15.40 -7.92
C ARG A 154 -16.06 -15.62 -6.47
N PRO A 155 -16.87 -15.13 -5.53
CA PRO A 155 -16.81 -15.63 -4.17
C PRO A 155 -16.97 -17.15 -4.23
N GLY A 156 -15.95 -17.90 -3.81
CA GLY A 156 -15.83 -19.32 -4.18
C GLY A 156 -14.48 -19.78 -4.71
N THR A 157 -13.50 -18.88 -4.88
CA THR A 157 -12.18 -19.27 -5.40
C THR A 157 -11.37 -19.94 -4.29
N ASP A 158 -11.02 -21.21 -4.50
CA ASP A 158 -10.15 -21.96 -3.58
C ASP A 158 -8.75 -21.33 -3.57
N VAL A 159 -8.31 -20.90 -2.39
CA VAL A 159 -6.91 -20.53 -2.17
C VAL A 159 -6.10 -21.83 -2.15
N LEU A 160 -5.51 -22.16 -3.30
CA LEU A 160 -4.74 -23.39 -3.51
C LEU A 160 -3.33 -23.35 -2.91
N TYR A 161 -2.91 -22.25 -2.28
CA TYR A 161 -1.59 -22.18 -1.68
C TYR A 161 -1.53 -22.97 -0.37
N VAL A 162 -1.24 -24.26 -0.50
CA VAL A 162 -0.86 -25.15 0.59
C VAL A 162 0.62 -24.94 0.85
N SER A 163 0.97 -24.09 1.81
CA SER A 163 2.31 -24.15 2.41
C SER A 163 2.31 -25.24 3.49
N GLU A 164 3.47 -25.80 3.84
CA GLU A 164 3.62 -26.78 4.93
C GLU A 164 3.00 -26.30 6.27
N ASN A 165 2.81 -24.99 6.44
CA ASN A 165 2.24 -24.36 7.64
C ASN A 165 0.77 -23.90 7.50
N TYR A 166 0.16 -23.98 6.31
CA TYR A 166 -1.20 -23.50 6.04
C TYR A 166 -2.07 -24.63 5.50
N SER A 167 -2.67 -25.38 6.41
CA SER A 167 -3.27 -26.69 6.13
C SER A 167 -4.73 -26.66 5.65
N ALA A 168 -5.34 -25.48 5.42
CA ALA A 168 -6.72 -25.40 4.95
C ALA A 168 -6.83 -24.53 3.69
N ALA A 169 -7.28 -25.12 2.59
CA ALA A 169 -7.82 -24.37 1.47
C ALA A 169 -9.08 -23.63 1.96
N GLY A 170 -9.09 -22.32 1.81
CA GLY A 170 -10.23 -21.48 2.11
C GLY A 170 -10.64 -20.66 0.90
N ARG A 171 -11.78 -19.96 1.01
CA ARG A 171 -12.33 -19.14 -0.07
C ARG A 171 -12.90 -17.84 0.47
N TRP A 172 -12.82 -16.79 -0.34
CA TRP A 172 -13.53 -15.54 -0.07
C TRP A 172 -15.00 -15.68 -0.45
N ILE A 173 -15.90 -15.31 0.46
CA ILE A 173 -17.34 -15.24 0.22
C ILE A 173 -17.79 -13.77 0.23
N PHE A 174 -18.72 -13.43 -0.64
CA PHE A 174 -19.27 -12.07 -0.75
C PHE A 174 -20.38 -11.89 0.29
N GLU A 175 -20.35 -10.76 0.97
CA GLU A 175 -21.37 -10.40 1.94
C GLU A 175 -22.28 -9.28 1.42
N MET A 176 -21.69 -8.15 1.00
CA MET A 176 -22.47 -7.00 0.54
C MET A 176 -21.68 -6.10 -0.40
N GLU A 177 -22.41 -5.29 -1.17
CA GLU A 177 -21.89 -4.26 -2.05
C GLU A 177 -22.50 -2.91 -1.69
N MET A 178 -21.70 -1.84 -1.76
CA MET A 178 -22.13 -0.48 -1.50
C MET A 178 -21.48 0.48 -2.51
N ASP A 179 -22.20 1.53 -2.87
CA ASP A 179 -21.65 2.62 -3.66
C ASP A 179 -20.69 3.48 -2.83
N VAL A 180 -19.64 3.98 -3.48
CA VAL A 180 -18.68 4.91 -2.89
C VAL A 180 -18.75 6.23 -3.62
N PHE A 181 -18.94 7.29 -2.86
CA PHE A 181 -19.06 8.65 -3.34
C PHE A 181 -17.83 9.47 -2.98
N TYR A 182 -17.43 10.37 -3.86
CA TYR A 182 -16.44 11.39 -3.58
C TYR A 182 -16.97 12.73 -4.08
N ARG A 183 -17.05 13.74 -3.19
CA ARG A 183 -17.61 15.07 -3.50
C ARG A 183 -19.03 15.04 -4.09
N GLY A 184 -19.85 14.09 -3.65
CA GLY A 184 -21.25 13.93 -4.09
C GLY A 184 -21.42 13.14 -5.38
N GLU A 185 -20.34 12.74 -6.04
CA GLU A 185 -20.38 11.93 -7.26
C GLU A 185 -20.02 10.48 -6.95
N LYS A 186 -20.71 9.53 -7.60
CA LYS A 186 -20.36 8.11 -7.50
C LYS A 186 -19.03 7.89 -8.21
N THR A 187 -18.01 7.47 -7.47
CA THR A 187 -16.66 7.23 -7.99
C THR A 187 -16.35 5.74 -8.13
N GLY A 188 -17.07 4.90 -7.38
CA GLY A 188 -16.92 3.46 -7.49
C GLY A 188 -17.78 2.66 -6.55
N ILE A 189 -17.33 1.43 -6.32
CA ILE A 189 -18.05 0.40 -5.60
C ILE A 189 -17.12 -0.19 -4.54
N LYS A 190 -17.64 -0.45 -3.35
CA LYS A 190 -16.96 -1.25 -2.32
C LYS A 190 -17.72 -2.54 -2.05
N GLN A 191 -17.02 -3.66 -2.04
CA GLN A 191 -17.56 -4.98 -1.75
C GLN A 191 -16.93 -5.50 -0.45
N LEU A 192 -17.75 -6.05 0.45
CA LEU A 192 -17.27 -6.72 1.65
C LEU A 192 -17.22 -8.23 1.39
N LEU A 193 -16.05 -8.80 1.63
CA LEU A 193 -15.79 -10.23 1.54
C LEU A 193 -15.30 -10.76 2.90
N GLN A 194 -15.66 -12.00 3.18
CA GLN A 194 -15.27 -12.73 4.38
C GLN A 194 -14.53 -13.99 3.96
N TYR A 195 -13.40 -14.29 4.60
CA TYR A 195 -12.69 -15.54 4.32
C TYR A 195 -13.32 -16.70 5.09
N CYS A 196 -13.49 -17.84 4.42
CA CYS A 196 -13.99 -19.08 5.00
C CYS A 196 -12.98 -20.21 4.83
N GLU A 197 -12.75 -20.98 5.88
CA GLU A 197 -11.94 -22.20 5.88
C GLU A 197 -12.81 -23.37 6.34
N LEU A 198 -12.80 -24.49 5.61
CA LEU A 198 -13.61 -25.67 5.94
C LEU A 198 -15.09 -25.31 6.19
N ASP A 199 -15.63 -24.44 5.33
CA ASP A 199 -17.00 -23.88 5.41
C ASP A 199 -17.33 -23.08 6.68
N ARG A 200 -16.32 -22.71 7.49
CA ARG A 200 -16.48 -21.83 8.64
C ARG A 200 -15.97 -20.43 8.32
N LYS A 201 -16.76 -19.41 8.68
CA LYS A 201 -16.32 -18.02 8.61
C LYS A 201 -15.17 -17.79 9.57
N THR A 202 -14.08 -17.20 9.09
CA THR A 202 -12.93 -16.81 9.91
C THR A 202 -13.10 -15.37 10.43
N GLU A 203 -12.07 -14.81 11.05
CA GLU A 203 -12.02 -13.38 11.40
C GLU A 203 -11.58 -12.48 10.24
N TYR A 204 -11.02 -13.04 9.18
CA TYR A 204 -10.42 -12.27 8.10
C TYR A 204 -11.46 -11.68 7.15
N LYS A 205 -11.49 -10.35 7.12
CA LYS A 205 -12.35 -9.57 6.22
C LYS A 205 -11.53 -8.88 5.15
N MET A 206 -12.16 -8.66 4.00
CA MET A 206 -11.64 -7.87 2.90
C MET A 206 -12.70 -6.88 2.49
N ILE A 207 -12.33 -5.61 2.39
CA ILE A 207 -13.13 -4.62 1.66
C ILE A 207 -12.43 -4.41 0.33
N GLU A 208 -13.08 -4.78 -0.77
CA GLU A 208 -12.61 -4.64 -2.14
C GLU A 208 -13.17 -3.36 -2.75
N TYR A 209 -12.30 -2.43 -3.15
CA TYR A 209 -12.70 -1.21 -3.87
C TYR A 209 -12.48 -1.34 -5.38
N LYS A 210 -13.50 -0.96 -6.17
CA LYS A 210 -13.52 -0.95 -7.65
C LYS A 210 -13.88 0.43 -8.17
N LEU A 211 -13.26 0.84 -9.28
CA LEU A 211 -13.69 2.04 -10.02
C LEU A 211 -15.08 1.80 -10.61
N ASP A 212 -15.91 2.85 -10.66
CA ASP A 212 -17.17 2.79 -11.40
C ASP A 212 -16.86 2.48 -12.87
N PRO A 213 -17.53 1.51 -13.52
CA PRO A 213 -17.35 1.25 -14.95
C PRO A 213 -17.52 2.47 -15.85
N LEU A 214 -18.38 3.43 -15.48
CA LEU A 214 -18.52 4.70 -16.19
C LEU A 214 -17.28 5.58 -16.02
N GLU A 215 -16.72 5.67 -14.80
CA GLU A 215 -15.48 6.40 -14.55
C GLU A 215 -14.29 5.73 -15.23
N ALA A 216 -14.19 4.41 -15.19
CA ALA A 216 -13.13 3.67 -15.87
C ALA A 216 -13.13 3.94 -17.39
N ARG A 217 -14.31 3.97 -18.01
CA ARG A 217 -14.45 4.30 -19.45
C ARG A 217 -13.98 5.72 -19.78
N LYS A 218 -14.22 6.70 -18.92
CA LYS A 218 -13.73 8.08 -19.12
C LYS A 218 -12.20 8.18 -19.12
N LEU A 219 -11.52 7.22 -18.49
CA LEU A 219 -10.06 7.20 -18.37
C LEU A 219 -9.35 6.48 -19.53
N MET A 220 -10.10 5.76 -20.38
CA MET A 220 -9.57 5.03 -21.54
C MET A 220 -9.65 5.83 -22.85
N VAL A 221 -10.15 7.07 -22.79
CA VAL A 221 -10.27 8.01 -23.93
C VAL A 221 -9.17 9.04 -23.84
#